data_AF-A0AAN9VBD5-F1
#
_entry.id   AF-A0AAN9VBD5-F1
#
_cell.length_a   1.000
_cell.length_b   1.000
_cell.length_c   1.000
_cell.angle_alpha   90.00
_cell.angle_beta   90.00
_cell.angle_gamma   90.00
#
_symmetry.space_group_name_H-M   'P 1'
#
loop_
_entity.id
_entity.type
_entity.pdbx_description
1 polymer ?
#
loop_
_entity_poly.entity_id
_entity_poly.type
_entity_poly.pdbx_seq_one_letter_code
_entity_poly.pdbx_strand_id
1 'polypeptide(L)'
;MGCVEEYSRNCLNAKDRRLVEDQVAGANYTFHFLCDDKTFQKEYLKYTSCYRGITHQWDTCANRFMELVREEMARRNATEHQRMLELCCAKYGFLRCVYVASLHICRKEEAIFLNRIAETLSAIRVYTPICRDVDYQVCGAAPPPGALAAPPLLLQLLAVAVAVAAGALLSRPMGDARRC
;
A
#
# COMPACT_ATOMS: atom_id res chain seq x y z
N MET A 1 17.93 22.76 2.88
CA MET A 1 17.82 22.74 4.36
C MET A 1 19.22 22.82 4.98
N GLY A 2 19.69 24.02 5.36
CA GLY A 2 21.11 24.26 5.66
C GLY A 2 21.71 23.38 6.76
N CYS A 3 21.01 23.14 7.88
CA CYS A 3 21.56 22.41 9.02
C CYS A 3 21.88 20.94 8.72
N VAL A 4 20.99 20.25 7.98
CA VAL A 4 21.19 18.82 7.63
C VAL A 4 22.31 18.68 6.61
N GLU A 5 22.36 19.58 5.62
CA GLU A 5 23.42 19.61 4.61
C GLU A 5 24.79 19.89 5.24
N GLU A 6 24.85 20.82 6.20
CA GLU A 6 26.08 21.16 6.90
C GLU A 6 26.57 20.02 7.80
N TYR A 7 25.69 19.40 8.59
CA TYR A 7 26.01 18.20 9.36
C TYR A 7 26.50 17.08 8.43
N SER A 8 25.81 16.85 7.32
CA SER A 8 26.16 15.79 6.37
C SER A 8 27.50 16.05 5.66
N ARG A 9 27.91 17.30 5.47
CA ARG A 9 29.23 17.65 4.90
C ARG A 9 30.35 17.54 5.91
N ASN A 10 30.11 17.97 7.15
CA ASN A 10 31.16 18.14 8.15
C ASN A 10 31.38 16.89 9.03
N CYS A 11 30.36 16.04 9.18
CA CYS A 11 30.38 14.94 10.15
C CYS A 11 30.30 13.54 9.54
N LEU A 12 29.91 13.41 8.26
CA LEU A 12 29.67 12.10 7.63
C LEU A 12 30.71 11.79 6.55
N ASN A 13 31.08 10.52 6.44
CA ASN A 13 31.86 10.02 5.30
C ASN A 13 30.98 9.92 4.05
N ALA A 14 31.59 9.65 2.90
CA ALA A 14 30.87 9.62 1.62
C ALA A 14 29.73 8.59 1.56
N LYS A 15 29.84 7.46 2.27
CA LYS A 15 28.80 6.43 2.31
C LYS A 15 27.63 6.87 3.17
N ASP A 16 27.90 7.37 4.37
CA ASP A 16 26.88 7.80 5.32
C ASP A 16 26.17 9.07 4.84
N ARG A 17 26.90 9.96 4.14
CA ARG A 17 26.32 11.12 3.46
C ARG A 17 25.29 10.71 2.41
N ARG A 18 25.63 9.76 1.53
CA ARG A 18 24.68 9.25 0.52
C ARG A 18 23.44 8.66 1.17
N LEU A 19 23.62 7.89 2.25
CA LEU A 19 22.49 7.34 3.00
C LEU A 19 21.58 8.45 3.54
N VAL A 20 22.14 9.49 4.17
CA VAL A 20 21.35 10.62 4.69
C VAL A 20 20.67 11.37 3.56
N GLU A 21 21.38 11.70 2.49
CA GLU A 21 20.83 12.36 1.28
C GLU A 21 19.63 11.57 0.73
N ASP A 22 19.76 10.26 0.57
CA ASP A 22 18.67 9.38 0.09
C ASP A 22 17.47 9.38 1.04
N GLN A 23 17.69 9.41 2.36
CA GLN A 23 16.58 9.42 3.34
C GLN A 23 15.85 10.77 3.37
N VAL A 24 16.58 11.89 3.23
CA VAL A 24 16.00 13.25 3.38
C VAL A 24 15.54 13.85 2.07
N ALA A 25 15.93 13.29 0.92
CA ALA A 25 15.63 13.85 -0.39
C ALA A 25 14.10 14.05 -0.57
N GLY A 26 13.27 13.08 -0.13
CA GLY A 26 11.80 13.19 -0.11
C GLY A 26 11.29 14.48 0.55
N ALA A 27 11.77 14.73 1.76
CA ALA A 27 11.43 15.92 2.53
C ALA A 27 12.00 17.18 1.88
N ASN A 28 13.25 17.14 1.40
CA ASN A 28 13.90 18.28 0.77
C ASN A 28 13.15 18.72 -0.50
N TYR A 29 12.69 17.77 -1.31
CA TYR A 29 11.88 18.04 -2.50
C TYR A 29 10.54 18.69 -2.14
N THR A 30 9.86 18.19 -1.11
CA THR A 30 8.64 18.83 -0.58
C THR A 30 8.88 20.25 -0.06
N PHE A 31 10.02 20.50 0.62
CA PHE A 31 10.38 21.84 1.09
C PHE A 31 10.60 22.82 -0.05
N HIS A 32 11.14 22.39 -1.19
CA HIS A 32 11.22 23.25 -2.38
C HIS A 32 9.83 23.72 -2.83
N PHE A 33 8.83 22.84 -2.90
CA PHE A 33 7.45 23.27 -3.21
C PHE A 33 6.88 24.21 -2.14
N LEU A 34 7.11 23.95 -0.85
CA LEU A 34 6.59 24.77 0.23
C LEU A 34 7.23 26.17 0.31
N CYS A 35 8.50 26.30 -0.10
CA CYS A 35 9.25 27.55 -0.01
C CYS A 35 9.17 28.38 -1.30
N ASP A 36 9.30 27.70 -2.45
CA ASP A 36 9.52 28.33 -3.75
C ASP A 36 8.20 28.51 -4.52
N ASP A 37 7.22 27.61 -4.37
CA ASP A 37 5.90 27.71 -5.01
C ASP A 37 4.88 28.39 -4.09
N LYS A 38 4.57 29.66 -4.39
CA LYS A 38 3.61 30.47 -3.61
C LYS A 38 2.17 29.95 -3.69
N THR A 39 1.79 29.26 -4.75
CA THR A 39 0.45 28.67 -4.87
C THR A 39 0.36 27.45 -3.96
N PHE A 40 1.34 26.56 -4.05
CA PHE A 40 1.43 25.38 -3.20
C PHE A 40 1.49 25.75 -1.71
N GLN A 41 2.28 26.77 -1.36
CA GLN A 41 2.37 27.30 -0.01
C GLN A 41 1.01 27.81 0.50
N LYS A 42 0.28 28.57 -0.31
CA LYS A 42 -1.05 29.08 0.08
C LYS A 42 -2.05 27.96 0.29
N GLU A 43 -2.06 26.94 -0.58
CA GLU A 43 -2.92 25.76 -0.41
C GLU A 43 -2.55 24.98 0.86
N TYR A 44 -1.26 24.78 1.12
CA TYR A 44 -0.78 24.13 2.34
C TYR A 44 -1.28 24.84 3.60
N LEU A 45 -1.11 26.17 3.66
CA LEU A 45 -1.58 26.97 4.79
C LEU A 45 -3.11 26.96 4.90
N LYS A 46 -3.83 27.04 3.77
CA LYS A 46 -5.30 26.99 3.71
C LYS A 46 -5.84 25.67 4.29
N TYR A 47 -5.20 24.55 4.02
CA TYR A 47 -5.69 23.21 4.36
C TYR A 47 -5.08 22.63 5.66
N THR A 48 -4.44 23.47 6.49
CA THR A 48 -3.78 23.06 7.74
C THR A 48 -4.69 22.28 8.69
N SER A 49 -5.97 22.65 8.80
CA SER A 49 -6.93 21.96 9.69
C SER A 49 -7.17 20.52 9.26
N CYS A 50 -7.40 20.31 7.96
CA CYS A 50 -7.53 18.98 7.37
C CYS A 50 -6.25 18.16 7.57
N TYR A 51 -5.07 18.73 7.25
CA TYR A 51 -3.78 18.05 7.40
C TYR A 51 -3.59 17.54 8.84
N ARG A 52 -3.88 18.38 9.85
CA ARG A 52 -3.85 17.98 11.25
C ARG A 52 -4.85 16.87 11.57
N GLY A 53 -6.07 16.97 11.07
CA GLY A 53 -7.13 15.99 11.29
C GLY A 53 -6.81 14.59 10.76
N ILE A 54 -6.00 14.48 9.69
CA ILE A 54 -5.66 13.19 9.09
C ILE A 54 -4.34 12.59 9.56
N THR A 55 -3.61 13.23 10.49
CA THR A 55 -2.24 12.86 10.87
C THR A 55 -2.10 11.37 11.18
N HIS A 56 -3.05 10.80 11.94
CA HIS A 56 -3.03 9.38 12.28
C HIS A 56 -3.18 8.46 11.05
N GLN A 57 -4.11 8.78 10.15
CA GLN A 57 -4.34 8.01 8.92
C GLN A 57 -3.16 8.15 7.96
N TRP A 58 -2.59 9.36 7.88
CA TRP A 58 -1.38 9.63 7.12
C TRP A 58 -0.23 8.74 7.59
N ASP A 59 0.04 8.72 8.90
CA ASP A 59 1.10 7.91 9.49
C ASP A 59 0.86 6.42 9.22
N THR A 60 -0.38 5.96 9.33
CA THR A 60 -0.75 4.57 8.99
C THR A 60 -0.42 4.22 7.54
N CYS A 61 -0.84 5.08 6.59
CA CYS A 61 -0.54 4.89 5.16
C CYS A 61 0.97 4.93 4.88
N ALA A 62 1.67 5.89 5.47
CA ALA A 62 3.10 6.11 5.26
C ALA A 62 3.94 4.96 5.86
N ASN A 63 3.60 4.48 7.05
CA ASN A 63 4.26 3.35 7.69
C ASN A 63 4.10 2.09 6.85
N ARG A 64 2.88 1.81 6.38
CA ARG A 64 2.62 0.65 5.51
C ARG A 64 3.41 0.72 4.20
N PHE A 65 3.44 1.88 3.58
CA PHE A 65 4.27 2.10 2.38
C PHE A 65 5.75 1.82 2.64
N MET A 66 6.26 2.35 3.73
CA MET A 66 7.66 2.22 4.11
C MET A 66 8.04 0.78 4.49
N GLU A 67 7.12 0.01 5.08
CA GLU A 67 7.29 -1.43 5.28
C GLU A 67 7.41 -2.17 3.95
N LEU A 68 6.47 -1.98 3.03
CA LEU A 68 6.49 -2.63 1.72
C LEU A 68 7.77 -2.32 0.93
N VAL A 69 8.23 -1.06 0.96
CA VAL A 69 9.50 -0.68 0.33
C VAL A 69 10.68 -1.40 0.97
N ARG A 70 10.72 -1.52 2.30
CA ARG A 70 11.81 -2.23 3.00
C ARG A 70 11.79 -3.73 2.70
N GLU A 71 10.62 -4.36 2.74
CA GLU A 71 10.44 -5.77 2.41
C GLU A 71 10.94 -6.06 0.98
N GLU A 72 10.56 -5.22 0.03
CA GLU A 72 10.94 -5.38 -1.37
C GLU A 72 12.44 -5.13 -1.61
N MET A 73 13.03 -4.15 -0.93
CA MET A 73 14.48 -3.91 -0.99
C MET A 73 15.29 -5.05 -0.33
N ALA A 74 14.72 -5.74 0.67
CA ALA A 74 15.35 -6.89 1.32
C ALA A 74 15.16 -8.21 0.54
N ARG A 75 14.18 -8.28 -0.36
CA ARG A 75 13.88 -9.47 -1.17
C ARG A 75 15.05 -9.80 -2.09
N ARG A 76 15.70 -10.96 -1.89
CA ARG A 76 16.89 -11.37 -2.68
C ARG A 76 16.54 -12.00 -4.03
N ASN A 77 15.39 -12.66 -4.12
CA ASN A 77 14.99 -13.48 -5.27
C ASN A 77 14.04 -12.73 -6.22
N ALA A 78 14.35 -11.48 -6.53
CA ALA A 78 13.56 -10.66 -7.43
C ALA A 78 14.40 -10.10 -8.56
N THR A 79 13.90 -10.24 -9.78
CA THR A 79 14.44 -9.50 -10.92
C THR A 79 14.27 -8.00 -10.69
N GLU A 80 15.11 -7.19 -11.32
CA GLU A 80 15.00 -5.73 -11.26
C GLU A 80 13.60 -5.25 -11.70
N HIS A 81 13.06 -5.85 -12.75
CA HIS A 81 11.72 -5.54 -13.26
C HIS A 81 10.60 -5.87 -12.25
N GLN A 82 10.67 -7.04 -11.60
CA GLN A 82 9.71 -7.38 -10.55
C GLN A 82 9.81 -6.44 -9.35
N ARG A 83 11.04 -6.11 -8.93
CA ARG A 83 11.26 -5.16 -7.83
C ARG A 83 10.66 -3.80 -8.15
N MET A 84 10.92 -3.32 -9.36
CA MET A 84 10.39 -2.06 -9.87
C MET A 84 8.85 -2.04 -9.86
N LEU A 85 8.22 -3.10 -10.38
CA LEU A 85 6.77 -3.24 -10.40
C LEU A 85 6.17 -3.18 -8.97
N GLU A 86 6.72 -3.95 -8.02
CA GLU A 86 6.23 -3.97 -6.64
C GLU A 86 6.39 -2.62 -5.94
N LEU A 87 7.50 -1.93 -6.16
CA LEU A 87 7.71 -0.58 -5.63
C LEU A 87 6.71 0.44 -6.21
N CYS A 88 6.40 0.35 -7.51
CA CYS A 88 5.35 1.15 -8.13
C CYS A 88 3.97 0.84 -7.52
N CYS A 89 3.66 -0.43 -7.27
CA CYS A 89 2.42 -0.83 -6.63
C CYS A 89 2.30 -0.34 -5.17
N ALA A 90 3.40 -0.41 -4.41
CA ALA A 90 3.45 0.17 -3.06
C ALA A 90 3.18 1.69 -3.10
N LYS A 91 3.75 2.40 -4.08
CA LYS A 91 3.48 3.83 -4.30
C LYS A 91 2.00 4.08 -4.62
N TYR A 92 1.42 3.36 -5.57
CA TYR A 92 -0.01 3.53 -5.89
C TYR A 92 -0.92 3.25 -4.69
N GLY A 93 -0.60 2.20 -3.91
CA GLY A 93 -1.29 1.88 -2.66
C GLY A 93 -1.20 3.03 -1.65
N PHE A 94 -0.03 3.64 -1.50
CA PHE A 94 0.16 4.79 -0.61
C PHE A 94 -0.69 5.99 -1.03
N LEU A 95 -0.64 6.39 -2.31
CA LEU A 95 -1.43 7.51 -2.84
C LEU A 95 -2.93 7.28 -2.66
N ARG A 96 -3.40 6.07 -3.00
CA ARG A 96 -4.81 5.70 -2.80
C ARG A 96 -5.21 5.72 -1.34
N CYS A 97 -4.37 5.19 -0.45
CA CYS A 97 -4.62 5.17 1.00
C CYS A 97 -4.80 6.60 1.53
N VAL A 98 -3.87 7.49 1.21
CA VAL A 98 -3.93 8.90 1.62
C VAL A 98 -5.18 9.57 1.06
N TYR A 99 -5.46 9.40 -0.23
CA TYR A 99 -6.63 10.02 -0.87
C TYR A 99 -7.95 9.56 -0.24
N VAL A 100 -8.16 8.25 -0.09
CA VAL A 100 -9.38 7.69 0.50
C VAL A 100 -9.52 8.08 1.96
N ALA A 101 -8.46 7.97 2.76
CA ALA A 101 -8.48 8.41 4.15
C ALA A 101 -8.83 9.90 4.29
N SER A 102 -8.29 10.73 3.41
CA SER A 102 -8.55 12.16 3.41
C SER A 102 -10.00 12.48 3.07
N LEU A 103 -10.65 11.73 2.17
CA LEU A 103 -12.06 11.93 1.84
C LEU A 103 -13.02 11.66 3.01
N HIS A 104 -12.60 10.88 4.01
CA HIS A 104 -13.42 10.62 5.20
C HIS A 104 -13.39 11.77 6.22
N ILE A 105 -12.39 12.66 6.15
CA ILE A 105 -12.14 13.70 7.16
C ILE A 105 -12.21 15.10 6.54
N CYS A 106 -11.84 15.23 5.28
CA CYS A 106 -11.63 16.50 4.59
C CYS A 106 -12.53 16.64 3.36
N ARG A 107 -12.60 17.86 2.83
CA ARG A 107 -13.24 18.13 1.54
C ARG A 107 -12.45 17.52 0.39
N LYS A 108 -13.14 17.32 -0.74
CA LYS A 108 -12.53 16.73 -1.94
C LYS A 108 -11.29 17.49 -2.42
N GLU A 109 -11.31 18.82 -2.42
CA GLU A 109 -10.16 19.66 -2.83
C GLU A 109 -8.95 19.49 -1.90
N GLU A 110 -9.20 19.37 -0.59
CA GLU A 110 -8.18 19.12 0.43
C GLU A 110 -7.57 17.72 0.26
N ALA A 111 -8.41 16.71 0.01
CA ALA A 111 -7.97 15.34 -0.26
C ALA A 111 -7.10 15.24 -1.53
N ILE A 112 -7.46 15.99 -2.59
CA ILE A 112 -6.64 16.08 -3.81
C ILE A 112 -5.29 16.70 -3.49
N PHE A 113 -5.26 17.80 -2.72
CA PHE A 113 -4.02 18.46 -2.34
C PHE A 113 -3.11 17.56 -1.49
N LEU A 114 -3.68 16.85 -0.51
CA LEU A 114 -2.95 15.88 0.31
C LEU A 114 -2.35 14.75 -0.52
N ASN A 115 -3.08 14.27 -1.54
CA ASN A 115 -2.56 13.27 -2.45
C ASN A 115 -1.36 13.79 -3.27
N ARG A 116 -1.34 15.08 -3.64
CA ARG A 116 -0.16 15.72 -4.26
C ARG A 116 1.05 15.75 -3.34
N ILE A 117 0.85 16.03 -2.05
CA ILE A 117 1.95 15.96 -1.05
C ILE A 117 2.50 14.52 -0.97
N ALA A 118 1.62 13.52 -0.93
CA ALA A 118 2.01 12.12 -0.89
C ALA A 118 2.79 11.69 -2.15
N GLU A 119 2.41 12.22 -3.32
CA GLU A 119 3.14 12.02 -4.57
C GLU A 119 4.57 12.57 -4.50
N THR A 120 4.74 13.80 -4.00
CA THR A 120 6.04 14.45 -3.83
C THR A 120 6.95 13.65 -2.88
N LEU A 121 6.42 13.15 -1.77
CA LEU A 121 7.20 12.42 -0.77
C LEU A 121 7.58 11.00 -1.21
N SER A 122 6.72 10.35 -2.00
CA SER A 122 6.96 8.99 -2.50
C SER A 122 7.86 8.94 -3.74
N ALA A 123 7.99 10.07 -4.48
CA ALA A 123 8.75 10.17 -5.72
C ALA A 123 10.24 9.84 -5.61
N ILE A 124 10.80 9.97 -4.42
CA ILE A 124 12.25 9.86 -4.21
C ILE A 124 12.68 8.46 -3.82
N ARG A 125 11.81 7.69 -3.16
CA ARG A 125 12.04 6.27 -2.89
C ARG A 125 11.61 5.38 -4.04
N VAL A 126 10.66 5.84 -4.83
CA VAL A 126 10.12 5.16 -6.00
C VAL A 126 10.13 6.16 -7.14
N TYR A 127 11.14 6.06 -8.01
CA TYR A 127 11.36 7.00 -9.10
C TYR A 127 10.10 7.12 -9.99
N THR A 128 9.39 8.24 -9.83
CA THR A 128 8.08 8.49 -10.43
C THR A 128 7.97 8.26 -11.94
N PRO A 129 8.98 8.61 -12.77
CA PRO A 129 8.91 8.39 -14.22
C PRO A 129 8.76 6.92 -14.60
N ILE A 130 9.42 6.01 -13.88
CA ILE A 130 9.37 4.58 -14.16
C ILE A 130 7.98 4.01 -13.88
N CYS A 131 7.28 4.54 -12.88
CA CYS A 131 5.93 4.08 -12.57
C CYS A 131 4.86 4.67 -13.49
N ARG A 132 5.15 5.73 -14.26
CA ARG A 132 4.13 6.40 -15.09
C ARG A 132 3.45 5.45 -16.08
N ASP A 133 4.20 4.50 -16.61
CA ASP A 133 3.74 3.55 -17.62
C ASP A 133 3.23 2.22 -17.01
N VAL A 134 3.28 2.08 -15.69
CA VAL A 134 2.77 0.90 -14.98
C VAL A 134 1.29 1.09 -14.70
N ASP A 135 0.44 0.27 -15.31
CA ASP A 135 -0.98 0.28 -15.00
C ASP A 135 -1.21 -0.25 -13.57
N TYR A 136 -1.83 0.57 -12.72
CA TYR A 136 -2.17 0.21 -11.35
C TYR A 136 -3.09 -1.01 -11.26
N GLN A 137 -3.81 -1.36 -12.33
CA GLN A 137 -4.62 -2.59 -12.40
C GLN A 137 -3.78 -3.86 -12.34
N VAL A 138 -2.49 -3.77 -12.69
CA VAL A 138 -1.52 -4.88 -12.56
C VAL A 138 -1.10 -5.06 -11.09
N CYS A 139 -1.31 -4.06 -10.24
CA CYS A 139 -1.07 -4.15 -8.82
C CYS A 139 -2.20 -4.94 -8.16
N GLY A 140 -2.03 -6.27 -8.11
CA GLY A 140 -2.89 -7.16 -7.35
C GLY A 140 -3.00 -6.65 -5.91
N ALA A 141 -4.23 -6.38 -5.46
CA ALA A 141 -4.47 -5.95 -4.09
C ALA A 141 -3.91 -7.00 -3.12
N ALA A 142 -2.90 -6.62 -2.34
CA ALA A 142 -2.54 -7.41 -1.17
C ALA A 142 -3.81 -7.55 -0.32
N PRO A 143 -4.27 -8.76 0.00
CA PRO A 143 -5.42 -8.92 0.88
C PRO A 143 -5.07 -8.24 2.23
N PRO A 144 -6.02 -7.52 2.85
CA PRO A 144 -5.78 -6.92 4.15
C PRO A 144 -5.33 -8.01 5.14
N PRO A 145 -4.39 -7.71 6.05
CA PRO A 145 -4.00 -8.66 7.09
C PRO A 145 -5.24 -8.97 7.93
N GLY A 146 -5.84 -10.14 7.71
CA GLY A 146 -7.09 -10.56 8.35
C GLY A 146 -8.16 -11.14 7.42
N ALA A 147 -7.96 -11.14 6.10
CA ALA A 147 -8.84 -11.90 5.20
C ALA A 147 -8.54 -13.41 5.32
N LEU A 148 -9.08 -14.04 6.36
CA LEU A 148 -9.26 -15.49 6.37
C LEU A 148 -10.03 -15.83 5.09
N ALA A 149 -9.42 -16.63 4.23
CA ALA A 149 -10.09 -17.20 3.07
C ALA A 149 -11.37 -17.88 3.57
N ALA A 150 -12.52 -17.24 3.35
CA ALA A 150 -13.79 -17.88 3.59
C ALA A 150 -13.81 -19.14 2.70
N PRO A 151 -13.96 -20.34 3.28
CA PRO A 151 -14.02 -21.54 2.47
C PRO A 151 -15.21 -21.40 1.52
N PRO A 152 -15.07 -21.79 0.24
CA PRO A 152 -16.16 -21.66 -0.71
C PRO A 152 -17.29 -22.58 -0.25
N LEU A 153 -18.39 -21.98 0.24
CA LEU A 153 -19.62 -22.68 0.66
C LEU A 153 -20.15 -23.63 -0.42
N LEU A 154 -19.84 -23.36 -1.69
CA LEU A 154 -20.16 -24.22 -2.83
C LEU A 154 -19.50 -25.62 -2.75
N LEU A 155 -18.31 -25.76 -2.18
CA LEU A 155 -17.63 -27.06 -2.07
C LEU A 155 -18.20 -27.92 -0.94
N GLN A 156 -18.72 -27.30 0.13
CA GLN A 156 -19.37 -28.04 1.23
C GLN A 156 -20.76 -28.55 0.84
N LEU A 157 -21.52 -27.80 0.05
CA LEU A 157 -22.83 -28.25 -0.46
C LEU A 157 -22.70 -29.50 -1.36
N LEU A 158 -21.66 -29.55 -2.21
CA LEU A 158 -21.39 -30.72 -3.05
C LEU A 158 -21.01 -31.95 -2.21
N ALA A 159 -20.21 -31.79 -1.15
CA ALA A 159 -19.84 -32.90 -0.27
C ALA A 159 -21.04 -33.47 0.50
N VAL A 160 -21.95 -32.62 0.99
CA VAL A 160 -23.18 -33.06 1.66
C VAL A 160 -24.13 -33.76 0.68
N ALA A 161 -24.28 -33.25 -0.54
CA ALA A 161 -25.11 -33.89 -1.56
C ALA A 161 -24.60 -35.30 -1.92
N VAL A 162 -23.28 -35.48 -2.05
CA VAL A 162 -22.67 -36.80 -2.33
C VAL A 162 -22.83 -37.76 -1.14
N ALA A 163 -22.67 -37.28 0.09
CA ALA A 163 -22.85 -38.11 1.28
C ALA A 163 -24.31 -38.56 1.48
N VAL A 164 -25.29 -37.70 1.21
CA VAL A 164 -26.72 -38.05 1.27
C VAL A 164 -27.09 -39.05 0.17
N ALA A 165 -26.54 -38.89 -1.05
CA ALA A 165 -26.75 -39.84 -2.13
C ALA A 165 -26.13 -41.22 -1.83
N ALA A 166 -24.95 -41.27 -1.20
CA ALA A 166 -24.31 -42.52 -0.79
C ALA A 166 -25.02 -43.20 0.40
N GLY A 167 -25.52 -42.42 1.37
CA GLY A 167 -26.25 -42.94 2.53
C GLY A 167 -27.64 -43.52 2.20
N ALA A 168 -28.28 -43.03 1.13
CA ALA A 168 -29.57 -43.55 0.66
C ALA A 168 -29.46 -44.94 0.01
N LEU A 169 -28.28 -45.35 -0.47
CA LEU A 169 -28.06 -46.66 -1.09
C LEU A 169 -27.84 -47.81 -0.08
N LEU A 170 -27.45 -47.50 1.15
CA LEU A 170 -27.11 -48.49 2.19
C LEU A 170 -28.26 -48.80 3.15
N SER A 171 -29.39 -48.09 3.05
CA SER A 171 -30.55 -48.22 3.95
C SER A 171 -31.73 -48.91 3.26
N ARG A 172 -31.53 -50.08 2.63
CA ARG A 172 -32.63 -50.98 2.25
C ARG A 172 -32.72 -52.11 3.27
N PRO A 173 -33.81 -52.21 4.06
CA PRO A 173 -33.96 -53.27 5.06
C PRO A 173 -34.25 -54.62 4.39
N MET A 174 -33.51 -55.65 4.83
CA MET A 174 -33.81 -57.05 4.59
C MET A 174 -35.10 -57.44 5.33
N GLY A 175 -36.10 -57.89 4.58
CA GLY A 175 -37.38 -58.37 5.07
C GLY A 175 -37.87 -59.58 4.26
N ASP A 176 -37.59 -60.74 4.85
CA ASP A 176 -38.43 -61.95 4.91
C ASP A 176 -38.47 -63.05 3.82
N ALA A 177 -38.34 -64.27 4.36
CA ALA A 177 -39.00 -65.56 4.05
C ALA A 177 -38.67 -66.45 2.82
N ARG A 178 -38.02 -67.59 3.16
CA ARG A 178 -38.42 -69.02 2.95
C ARG A 178 -38.45 -69.68 1.55
N ARG A 179 -37.91 -70.92 1.56
CA ARG A 179 -38.11 -72.11 0.69
C ARG A 179 -37.51 -72.01 -0.73
N CYS A 180 -36.79 -72.99 -1.28
CA CYS A 180 -36.59 -74.42 -0.98
C CYS A 180 -35.10 -74.76 -0.82
#